data_AF-A0A2N1TUW6-F1
#
_entry.id   AF-A0A2N1TUW6-F1
#
_cell.length_a   1.000
_cell.length_b   1.000
_cell.length_c   1.000
_cell.angle_alpha   90.00
_cell.angle_beta   90.00
_cell.angle_gamma   90.00
#
_symmetry.space_group_name_H-M   'P 1'
#
loop_
_entity.id
_entity.type
_entity.pdbx_description
1 polymer ?
#
loop_
_entity_poly.entity_id
_entity_poly.type
_entity_poly.pdbx_seq_one_letter_code
_entity_poly.pdbx_strand_id
1 'polypeptide(L)'
;MSKHFLIYAIITGLLAGIPMAFAMGWGNWGVILFAITAVYYCTIPLLLASGLFWLLNHRWHHEILAGIAMFFFTMGLFSGSMGISLPLSKLINDREAAITQKFCEQLAEKLDQYKKDHGIWPVSISTIIASEATIPRFFDPNNCYQVGTESFSLYYRNPSVFMFGGMEYSSFERKWKIHLVD
;
A
#
# COMPACT_ATOMS: atom_id res chain seq x y z
N MET A 1 0.97 33.98 18.43
CA MET A 1 1.28 32.91 17.46
C MET A 1 1.32 33.52 16.06
N SER A 2 2.44 33.38 15.32
CA SER A 2 2.46 33.76 13.91
C SER A 2 1.65 32.75 13.10
N LYS A 3 0.63 33.20 12.37
CA LYS A 3 -0.20 32.35 11.50
C LYS A 3 0.67 31.52 10.53
N HIS A 4 1.83 32.06 10.15
CA HIS A 4 2.78 31.42 9.26
C HIS A 4 3.38 30.13 9.83
N PHE A 5 3.70 30.08 11.13
CA PHE A 5 4.29 28.89 11.74
C PHE A 5 3.34 27.68 11.70
N LEU A 6 2.06 27.89 12.01
CA LEU A 6 1.04 26.83 11.96
C LEU A 6 0.85 26.31 10.52
N ILE A 7 0.82 27.23 9.55
CA ILE A 7 0.74 26.89 8.12
C ILE A 7 1.95 26.05 7.70
N TYR A 8 3.17 26.44 8.09
CA TYR A 8 4.37 25.66 7.77
C TYR A 8 4.34 24.26 8.40
N ALA A 9 3.98 24.13 9.67
CA ALA A 9 3.90 22.82 10.34
C ALA A 9 2.89 21.89 9.66
N ILE A 10 1.73 22.41 9.25
CA ILE A 10 0.72 21.64 8.51
C ILE A 10 1.25 21.22 7.13
N ILE A 11 1.85 22.16 6.39
CA ILE A 11 2.40 21.88 5.06
C ILE A 11 3.52 20.83 5.15
N THR A 12 4.45 20.98 6.09
CA THR A 12 5.55 20.02 6.27
C THR A 12 5.02 18.63 6.65
N GLY A 13 4.01 18.55 7.52
CA GLY A 13 3.35 17.28 7.84
C GLY A 13 2.68 16.64 6.62
N LEU A 14 1.92 17.41 5.84
CA LEU A 14 1.28 16.92 4.62
C LEU A 14 2.28 16.45 3.56
N LEU A 15 3.35 17.22 3.37
CA LEU A 15 4.41 16.89 2.41
C LEU A 15 5.22 15.68 2.86
N ALA A 16 5.46 15.49 4.15
CA ALA A 16 6.14 14.30 4.69
C ALA A 16 5.32 13.00 4.46
N GLY A 17 3.99 13.11 4.42
CA GLY A 17 3.10 11.97 4.14
C GLY A 17 3.22 11.44 2.70
N ILE A 18 3.65 12.26 1.73
CA ILE A 18 3.72 11.87 0.31
C ILE A 18 4.84 10.85 0.06
N PRO A 19 6.13 11.10 0.40
CA PRO A 19 7.19 10.10 0.27
C PRO A 19 6.87 8.82 1.05
N MET A 20 6.23 8.95 2.22
CA MET A 20 5.78 7.80 2.99
C MET A 20 4.72 7.00 2.24
N ALA A 21 3.73 7.61 1.57
CA ALA A 21 2.74 6.86 0.79
C ALA A 21 3.39 6.01 -0.32
N PHE A 22 4.43 6.52 -0.98
CA PHE A 22 5.18 5.77 -1.99
C PHE A 22 6.03 4.65 -1.39
N ALA A 23 6.70 4.91 -0.26
CA ALA A 23 7.45 3.88 0.48
C ALA A 23 6.52 2.78 1.04
N MET A 24 5.35 3.16 1.54
CA MET A 24 4.29 2.28 2.06
C MET A 24 3.57 1.50 0.96
N GLY A 25 3.53 2.05 -0.26
CA GLY A 25 2.94 1.39 -1.44
C GLY A 25 3.64 0.09 -1.85
N TRP A 26 4.71 -0.34 -1.19
CA TRP A 26 5.33 -1.66 -1.35
C TRP A 26 4.47 -2.80 -0.78
N GLY A 27 3.30 -2.48 -0.21
CA GLY A 27 2.32 -3.49 0.16
C GLY A 27 2.74 -4.33 1.37
N ASN A 28 3.67 -3.83 2.17
CA ASN A 28 4.08 -4.50 3.39
C ASN A 28 3.10 -4.17 4.52
N TRP A 29 2.29 -5.16 4.90
CA TRP A 29 1.34 -5.04 6.00
C TRP A 29 1.97 -4.62 7.33
N GLY A 30 3.23 -4.99 7.59
CA GLY A 30 3.95 -4.53 8.77
C GLY A 30 4.06 -3.01 8.82
N VAL A 31 4.18 -2.36 7.65
CA VAL A 31 4.25 -0.90 7.55
C VAL A 31 2.88 -0.26 7.77
N ILE A 32 1.80 -0.88 7.30
CA ILE A 32 0.41 -0.43 7.57
C ILE A 32 0.12 -0.50 9.07
N LEU A 33 0.43 -1.62 9.71
CA LEU A 33 0.26 -1.79 11.16
C LEU A 33 1.10 -0.79 11.95
N PHE A 34 2.34 -0.55 11.54
CA PHE A 34 3.18 0.48 12.14
C PHE A 34 2.56 1.87 12.02
N ALA A 35 2.03 2.23 10.84
CA ALA A 35 1.34 3.52 10.64
C ALA A 35 0.13 3.66 11.56
N ILE A 36 -0.74 2.64 11.62
CA ILE A 36 -1.92 2.65 12.50
C ILE A 36 -1.48 2.78 13.97
N THR A 37 -0.48 2.01 14.39
CA THR A 37 0.04 2.04 15.76
C THR A 37 0.63 3.41 16.09
N ALA A 38 1.41 4.00 15.18
CA ALA A 38 1.96 5.34 15.36
C ALA A 38 0.86 6.41 15.49
N VAL A 39 -0.22 6.32 14.71
CA VAL A 39 -1.34 7.26 14.83
C VAL A 39 -2.06 7.10 16.17
N TYR A 40 -2.43 5.87 16.55
CA TYR A 40 -3.20 5.65 17.77
C TYR A 40 -2.39 5.89 19.05
N TYR A 41 -1.14 5.42 19.09
CA TYR A 41 -0.33 5.45 20.31
C TYR A 41 0.64 6.63 20.40
N CYS A 42 0.95 7.30 19.29
CA CYS A 42 1.79 8.50 19.31
C CYS A 42 0.96 9.75 19.00
N THR A 43 0.31 9.83 17.84
CA THR A 43 -0.37 11.06 17.41
C THR A 43 -1.46 11.51 18.37
N ILE A 44 -2.39 10.61 18.73
CA ILE A 44 -3.52 10.97 19.59
C ILE A 44 -3.03 11.45 20.97
N PRO A 45 -2.15 10.72 21.70
CA PRO A 45 -1.63 11.20 22.98
C PRO A 45 -0.86 12.51 22.88
N LEU A 46 -0.05 12.71 21.84
CA LEU A 46 0.72 13.95 21.65
C LEU A 46 -0.22 15.15 21.39
N LEU A 47 -1.26 14.97 20.58
CA LEU A 47 -2.25 16.03 20.33
C LEU A 47 -3.10 16.34 21.57
N LEU A 48 -3.47 15.32 22.34
CA LEU A 48 -4.18 15.51 23.62
C LEU A 48 -3.31 16.25 24.64
N ALA A 49 -2.04 15.85 24.79
CA ALA A 49 -1.08 16.54 25.66
C ALA A 49 -0.88 17.99 25.22
N SER A 50 -0.71 18.24 23.92
CA SER A 50 -0.66 19.58 23.35
C SER A 50 -1.89 20.42 23.72
N GLY A 51 -3.10 19.87 23.53
CA GLY A 51 -4.35 20.54 23.88
C GLY A 51 -4.43 20.87 25.37
N LEU A 52 -4.02 19.95 26.23
CA LEU A 52 -3.96 20.15 27.67
C LEU A 52 -2.99 21.29 28.04
N PHE A 53 -1.74 21.24 27.56
CA PHE A 53 -0.75 22.29 27.84
C PHE A 53 -1.17 23.66 27.31
N TRP A 54 -1.87 23.70 26.17
CA TRP A 54 -2.41 24.93 25.62
C TRP A 54 -3.52 25.53 26.52
N LEU A 55 -4.43 24.69 27.04
CA LEU A 55 -5.45 25.12 28.00
C LEU A 55 -4.84 25.62 29.31
N LEU A 56 -3.82 24.93 29.83
CA LEU A 56 -3.11 25.34 31.05
C LEU A 56 -2.35 26.67 30.82
N ASN A 57 -1.73 26.84 29.65
CA ASN A 57 -1.11 28.11 29.27
C ASN A 57 -2.14 29.25 29.21
N HIS A 58 -3.35 29.02 28.67
CA HIS A 58 -4.40 30.04 28.64
C HIS A 58 -4.84 30.48 30.04
N ARG A 59 -4.85 29.55 31.01
CA ARG A 59 -5.24 29.84 32.39
C ARG A 59 -4.15 30.56 33.19
N TRP A 60 -2.89 30.17 33.03
CA TRP A 60 -1.79 30.65 33.90
C TRP A 60 -0.75 31.53 33.20
N HIS A 61 -0.84 31.74 31.90
CA HIS A 61 0.04 32.63 31.11
C HIS A 61 1.55 32.31 31.23
N HIS A 62 1.90 31.03 31.46
CA HIS A 62 3.30 30.60 31.52
C HIS A 62 3.86 30.30 30.13
N GLU A 63 4.81 31.11 29.67
CA GLU A 63 5.43 30.99 28.34
C GLU A 63 6.04 29.60 28.06
N ILE A 64 6.56 28.91 29.09
CA ILE A 64 7.11 27.56 28.97
C ILE A 64 6.02 26.57 28.52
N LEU A 65 4.79 26.70 29.02
CA LEU A 65 3.68 25.81 28.66
C LEU A 65 3.28 25.98 27.19
N ALA A 66 3.39 27.20 26.65
CA ALA A 66 3.18 27.44 25.22
C ALA A 66 4.22 26.72 24.36
N GLY A 67 5.49 26.74 24.76
CA GLY A 67 6.58 26.00 24.09
C GLY A 67 6.35 24.49 24.09
N ILE A 68 5.98 23.93 25.24
CA ILE A 68 5.69 22.51 25.40
C ILE A 68 4.48 22.10 24.55
N ALA A 69 3.40 22.88 24.57
CA ALA A 69 2.22 22.63 23.74
C ALA A 69 2.60 22.59 22.25
N MET A 70 3.40 23.54 21.77
CA MET A 70 3.83 23.60 20.38
C MET A 70 4.69 22.40 19.98
N PHE A 71 5.60 21.97 20.86
CA PHE A 71 6.43 20.79 20.62
C PHE A 71 5.56 19.54 20.43
N PHE A 72 4.65 19.28 21.37
CA PHE A 72 3.72 18.16 21.30
C PHE A 72 2.80 18.22 20.08
N PHE A 73 2.29 19.41 19.73
CA PHE A 73 1.48 19.60 18.53
C PHE A 73 2.24 19.22 17.26
N THR A 74 3.48 19.69 17.14
CA THR A 74 4.31 19.47 15.95
C THR A 74 4.66 17.99 15.80
N MET A 75 5.05 17.33 16.90
CA MET A 75 5.31 15.89 16.91
C MET A 75 4.05 15.07 16.63
N GLY A 76 2.90 15.52 17.14
CA GLY A 76 1.59 14.94 16.85
C GLY A 76 1.26 15.02 15.35
N LEU A 77 1.37 16.19 14.73
CA LEU A 77 1.14 16.34 13.29
C LEU A 77 2.12 15.51 12.45
N PHE A 78 3.40 15.48 12.84
CA PHE A 78 4.41 14.70 12.13
C PHE A 78 4.08 13.21 12.16
N SER A 79 3.81 12.64 13.34
CA SER A 79 3.38 11.24 13.44
C SER A 79 2.04 11.00 12.75
N GLY A 80 1.11 11.96 12.81
CA GLY A 80 -0.22 11.86 12.22
C GLY A 80 -0.22 11.87 10.69
N SER A 81 0.84 12.41 10.07
CA SER A 81 1.01 12.39 8.61
C SER A 81 1.04 10.97 8.04
N MET A 82 1.48 9.98 8.83
CA MET A 82 1.42 8.56 8.46
C MET A 82 -0.02 8.05 8.31
N GLY A 83 -0.99 8.64 9.00
CA GLY A 83 -2.39 8.28 8.82
C GLY A 83 -2.94 8.74 7.46
N ILE A 84 -2.46 9.89 6.98
CA ILE A 84 -2.89 10.49 5.71
C ILE A 84 -2.33 9.70 4.52
N SER A 85 -1.16 9.07 4.67
CA SER A 85 -0.55 8.26 3.60
C SER A 85 -1.29 6.94 3.35
N LEU A 86 -2.04 6.40 4.32
CA LEU A 86 -2.78 5.13 4.20
C LEU A 86 -3.81 5.12 3.05
N PRO A 87 -4.79 6.05 2.96
CA PRO A 87 -5.76 6.04 1.87
C PRO A 87 -5.10 6.27 0.50
N LEU A 88 -4.05 7.10 0.43
CA LEU A 88 -3.31 7.32 -0.81
C LEU A 88 -2.56 6.05 -1.25
N SER A 89 -1.91 5.36 -0.31
CA SER A 89 -1.25 4.08 -0.56
C SER A 89 -2.23 3.02 -1.05
N LYS A 90 -3.43 2.94 -0.46
CA LYS A 90 -4.51 2.06 -0.93
C LYS A 90 -4.88 2.35 -2.38
N LEU A 91 -5.10 3.62 -2.74
CA LEU A 91 -5.47 4.00 -4.11
C LEU A 91 -4.38 3.61 -5.12
N ILE A 92 -3.11 3.81 -4.79
CA ILE A 92 -1.97 3.39 -5.62
C ILE A 92 -1.97 1.87 -5.78
N ASN A 93 -2.15 1.12 -4.68
CA ASN A 93 -2.16 -0.34 -4.71
C ASN A 93 -3.34 -0.89 -5.51
N ASP A 94 -4.54 -0.33 -5.36
CA ASP A 94 -5.73 -0.77 -6.10
C ASP A 94 -5.55 -0.53 -7.61
N ARG A 95 -4.91 0.58 -8.00
CA ARG A 95 -4.55 0.85 -9.40
C ARG A 95 -3.54 -0.16 -9.94
N GLU A 96 -2.45 -0.41 -9.22
CA GLU A 96 -1.42 -1.38 -9.61
C GLU A 96 -1.98 -2.81 -9.68
N ALA A 97 -2.89 -3.16 -8.77
CA ALA A 97 -3.60 -4.43 -8.80
C ALA A 97 -4.47 -4.57 -10.06
N ALA A 98 -5.21 -3.52 -10.44
CA ALA A 98 -6.02 -3.53 -11.66
C ALA A 98 -5.16 -3.64 -12.93
N ILE A 99 -4.00 -2.96 -12.97
CA ILE A 99 -3.04 -3.08 -14.09
C ILE A 99 -2.51 -4.52 -14.17
N THR A 100 -2.11 -5.09 -13.04
CA THR A 100 -1.58 -6.45 -12.96
C THR A 100 -2.63 -7.50 -13.35
N GLN A 101 -3.87 -7.32 -12.90
CA GLN A 101 -4.97 -8.21 -13.27
C GLN A 101 -5.20 -8.23 -14.78
N LYS A 102 -5.27 -7.05 -15.42
CA LYS A 102 -5.42 -6.93 -16.88
C LYS A 102 -4.26 -7.57 -17.63
N PHE A 103 -3.04 -7.40 -17.14
CA PHE A 103 -1.88 -8.06 -17.73
C PHE A 103 -1.98 -9.59 -17.65
N CYS A 104 -2.42 -10.13 -16.51
CA CYS A 104 -2.64 -11.57 -16.34
C CYS A 104 -3.77 -12.09 -17.24
N GLU A 105 -4.85 -11.32 -17.43
CA GLU A 105 -5.94 -11.67 -18.36
C GLU A 105 -5.44 -11.76 -19.82
N GLN A 106 -4.65 -10.78 -20.27
CA GLN A 106 -4.01 -10.82 -21.59
C GLN A 106 -3.05 -12.01 -21.72
N LEU A 107 -2.35 -12.36 -20.64
CA LEU A 107 -1.44 -13.48 -20.60
C LEU A 107 -2.19 -14.82 -20.66
N ALA A 108 -3.36 -14.91 -20.01
CA ALA A 108 -4.23 -16.08 -20.08
C ALA A 108 -4.69 -16.36 -21.53
N GLU A 109 -5.05 -15.32 -22.29
CA GLU A 109 -5.40 -15.46 -23.70
C GLU A 109 -4.24 -16.00 -24.54
N LYS A 110 -3.02 -15.51 -24.29
CA LYS A 110 -1.81 -16.01 -24.97
C LYS A 110 -1.49 -17.45 -24.60
N LEU A 111 -1.70 -17.84 -23.34
CA LEU A 111 -1.55 -19.22 -22.88
C LEU A 111 -2.55 -20.15 -23.60
N ASP A 112 -3.81 -19.73 -23.69
CA ASP A 112 -4.84 -20.48 -24.43
C ASP A 112 -4.46 -20.65 -25.90
N GLN A 113 -3.96 -19.59 -26.53
CA GLN A 113 -3.48 -19.65 -27.91
C GLN A 113 -2.29 -20.61 -28.05
N TYR A 114 -1.32 -20.54 -27.14
CA TYR A 114 -0.18 -21.46 -27.12
C TYR A 114 -0.62 -22.93 -27.02
N LYS A 115 -1.60 -23.24 -26.17
CA LYS A 115 -2.15 -24.60 -26.08
C LYS A 115 -2.85 -25.03 -27.37
N LYS A 116 -3.57 -24.14 -28.04
CA LYS A 116 -4.19 -24.45 -29.35
C LYS A 116 -3.13 -24.78 -30.40
N ASP A 117 -2.03 -24.04 -30.39
CA ASP A 117 -0.98 -24.16 -31.41
C ASP A 117 -0.04 -25.37 -31.16
N HIS A 118 0.23 -25.70 -29.89
CA HIS A 118 1.20 -26.74 -29.51
C HIS A 118 0.58 -27.99 -28.88
N GLY A 119 -0.71 -27.98 -28.56
CA GLY A 119 -1.42 -29.06 -27.88
C GLY A 119 -1.12 -29.20 -26.37
N ILE A 120 -0.16 -28.44 -25.85
CA ILE A 120 0.27 -28.46 -24.44
C ILE A 120 0.37 -27.05 -23.87
N TRP A 121 0.23 -26.94 -22.56
CA TRP A 121 0.55 -25.71 -21.83
C TRP A 121 2.08 -25.53 -21.75
N PRO A 122 2.60 -24.29 -21.78
CA PRO A 122 4.03 -24.08 -21.57
C PRO A 122 4.42 -24.38 -20.13
N VAL A 123 5.63 -24.89 -19.91
CA VAL A 123 6.13 -25.16 -18.54
C VAL A 123 6.50 -23.85 -17.82
N SER A 124 6.91 -22.83 -18.58
CA SER A 124 7.31 -21.53 -18.05
C SER A 124 6.67 -20.40 -18.85
N ILE A 125 6.20 -19.38 -18.13
CA ILE A 125 5.59 -18.20 -18.71
C ILE A 125 6.59 -17.30 -19.44
N SER A 126 7.89 -17.46 -19.17
CA SER A 126 8.97 -16.77 -19.88
C SER A 126 9.02 -17.10 -21.37
N THR A 127 8.39 -18.20 -21.80
CA THR A 127 8.26 -18.55 -23.22
C THR A 127 7.25 -17.68 -23.96
N ILE A 128 6.33 -17.04 -23.23
CA ILE A 128 5.26 -16.20 -23.78
C ILE A 128 5.53 -14.71 -23.53
N ILE A 129 6.11 -14.37 -22.39
CA ILE A 129 6.46 -12.99 -22.05
C ILE A 129 7.74 -12.62 -22.79
N ALA A 130 7.68 -11.58 -23.63
CA ALA A 130 8.87 -11.04 -24.28
C ALA A 130 9.85 -10.49 -23.24
N SER A 131 11.16 -10.65 -23.46
CA SER A 131 12.20 -10.18 -22.55
C SER A 131 12.15 -8.66 -22.27
N GLU A 132 11.52 -7.88 -23.16
CA GLU A 132 11.41 -6.42 -23.05
C GLU A 132 10.05 -5.96 -22.52
N ALA A 133 9.15 -6.88 -22.18
CA ALA A 133 7.83 -6.51 -21.69
C ALA A 133 7.92 -5.79 -20.33
N THR A 134 7.21 -4.67 -20.19
CA THR A 134 7.06 -4.00 -18.90
C THR A 134 6.23 -4.87 -17.97
N ILE A 135 6.89 -5.49 -16.98
CA ILE A 135 6.23 -6.37 -16.01
C ILE A 135 5.56 -5.51 -14.94
N PRO A 136 4.24 -5.69 -14.69
CA PRO A 136 3.55 -4.98 -13.62
C PRO A 136 4.16 -5.29 -12.26
N ARG A 137 4.12 -4.31 -11.35
CA ARG A 137 4.79 -4.37 -10.06
C ARG A 137 4.42 -5.60 -9.21
N PHE A 138 3.16 -6.02 -9.25
CA PHE A 138 2.67 -7.12 -8.42
C PHE A 138 2.79 -8.50 -9.08
N PHE A 139 3.27 -8.54 -10.32
CA PHE A 139 3.51 -9.78 -11.04
C PHE A 139 4.94 -10.28 -10.78
N ASP A 140 5.05 -11.49 -10.25
CA ASP A 140 6.34 -12.18 -10.09
C ASP A 140 6.42 -13.32 -11.12
N PRO A 141 7.20 -13.19 -12.21
CA PRO A 141 7.31 -14.19 -13.25
C PRO A 141 7.69 -15.59 -12.75
N ASN A 142 8.39 -15.68 -11.61
CA ASN A 142 8.86 -16.96 -11.08
C ASN A 142 7.79 -17.71 -10.29
N ASN A 143 6.82 -17.01 -9.71
CA ASN A 143 5.82 -17.58 -8.79
C ASN A 143 4.37 -17.34 -9.24
N CYS A 144 4.17 -16.73 -10.40
CA CYS A 144 2.85 -16.35 -10.91
C CYS A 144 2.13 -17.44 -11.69
N TYR A 145 2.77 -18.56 -12.01
CA TYR A 145 2.21 -19.53 -12.95
C TYR A 145 2.31 -20.94 -12.40
N GLN A 146 1.16 -21.63 -12.37
CA GLN A 146 1.08 -23.05 -12.07
C GLN A 146 0.32 -23.75 -13.18
N VAL A 147 0.82 -24.89 -13.61
CA VAL A 147 0.26 -25.67 -14.71
C VAL A 147 -0.14 -27.05 -14.23
N GLY A 148 -1.37 -27.44 -14.54
CA GLY A 148 -1.89 -28.80 -14.42
C GLY A 148 -2.09 -29.43 -15.80
N THR A 149 -2.65 -30.65 -15.81
CA THR A 149 -2.85 -31.41 -17.06
C THR A 149 -3.83 -30.73 -18.02
N GLU A 150 -4.94 -30.21 -17.50
CA GLU A 150 -6.00 -29.61 -18.32
C GLU A 150 -6.14 -28.10 -18.16
N SER A 151 -5.62 -27.55 -17.06
CA SER A 151 -5.78 -26.15 -16.66
C SER A 151 -4.46 -25.55 -16.20
N PHE A 152 -4.43 -24.22 -16.16
CA PHE A 152 -3.43 -23.42 -15.48
C PHE A 152 -4.06 -22.44 -14.50
N SER A 153 -3.24 -21.97 -13.56
CA SER A 153 -3.55 -20.86 -12.67
C SER A 153 -2.52 -19.74 -12.83
N LEU A 154 -2.99 -18.49 -12.73
CA LEU A 154 -2.14 -17.31 -12.65
C LEU A 154 -2.30 -16.63 -11.30
N TYR A 155 -1.20 -16.28 -10.65
CA TYR A 155 -1.16 -15.64 -9.35
C TYR A 155 -0.46 -14.29 -9.41
N TYR A 156 -0.99 -13.30 -8.69
CA TYR A 156 -0.25 -12.09 -8.35
C TYR A 156 -0.55 -11.64 -6.93
N ARG A 157 0.43 -11.00 -6.29
CA ARG A 157 0.27 -10.49 -4.92
C ARG A 157 -0.62 -9.25 -4.92
N ASN A 158 -1.63 -9.19 -4.05
CA ASN A 158 -2.46 -7.99 -3.91
C ASN A 158 -2.48 -7.54 -2.45
N PRO A 159 -1.70 -6.50 -2.09
CA PRO A 159 -1.62 -6.06 -0.71
C PRO A 159 -2.94 -5.51 -0.16
N SER A 160 -3.92 -5.19 -1.03
CA SER A 160 -5.24 -4.73 -0.62
C SER A 160 -6.18 -5.86 -0.16
N VAL A 161 -5.87 -7.14 -0.43
CA VAL A 161 -6.83 -8.26 -0.25
C VAL A 161 -6.72 -8.93 1.12
N PHE A 162 -5.52 -9.18 1.65
CA PHE A 162 -5.29 -9.59 3.05
C PHE A 162 -3.78 -9.64 3.37
N MET A 163 -3.40 -9.90 4.64
CA MET A 163 -2.02 -9.84 5.15
C MET A 163 -0.98 -10.60 4.32
N PHE A 164 -1.38 -11.74 3.76
CA PHE A 164 -0.58 -12.61 2.89
C PHE A 164 -1.37 -13.02 1.63
N GLY A 165 -2.34 -12.19 1.24
CA GLY A 165 -3.25 -12.50 0.15
C GLY A 165 -2.74 -12.08 -1.22
N GLY A 166 -3.10 -12.86 -2.22
CA GLY A 166 -3.05 -12.47 -3.62
C GLY A 166 -4.35 -12.76 -4.31
N MET A 167 -4.32 -12.57 -5.62
CA MET A 167 -5.40 -12.94 -6.51
C MET A 167 -4.91 -14.09 -7.38
N GLU A 168 -5.74 -15.12 -7.51
CA GLU A 168 -5.50 -16.25 -8.39
C GLU A 168 -6.59 -16.31 -9.46
N TYR A 169 -6.18 -16.40 -10.72
CA TYR A 169 -7.03 -16.69 -11.85
C TYR A 169 -6.97 -18.18 -12.14
N SER A 170 -8.11 -18.85 -12.12
CA SER A 170 -8.23 -20.24 -12.57
C SER A 170 -8.74 -20.28 -14.02
N SER A 171 -7.98 -20.91 -14.92
CA SER A 171 -8.43 -21.14 -16.31
C SER A 171 -9.60 -22.12 -16.41
N PHE A 172 -9.78 -23.00 -15.41
CA PHE A 172 -10.90 -23.94 -15.36
C PHE A 172 -12.23 -23.20 -15.12
N GLU A 173 -12.26 -22.33 -14.11
CA GLU A 173 -13.47 -21.58 -13.77
C GLU A 173 -13.61 -20.23 -14.49
N ARG A 174 -12.53 -19.79 -15.16
CA ARG A 174 -12.42 -18.48 -15.83
C ARG A 174 -12.73 -17.31 -14.89
N LYS A 175 -12.32 -17.43 -13.62
CA LYS A 175 -12.61 -16.45 -12.56
C LYS A 175 -11.39 -16.17 -11.69
N TRP A 176 -11.36 -14.94 -11.20
CA TRP A 176 -10.45 -14.50 -10.16
C TRP A 176 -10.99 -14.85 -8.79
N LYS A 177 -10.11 -15.36 -7.92
CA LYS A 177 -10.40 -15.66 -6.52
C LYS A 177 -9.30 -15.12 -5.63
N ILE A 178 -9.65 -14.90 -4.37
CA ILE A 178 -8.67 -14.58 -3.34
C ILE A 178 -7.86 -15.84 -3.07
N HIS A 179 -6.54 -15.73 -3.16
CA HIS A 179 -5.59 -16.78 -2.79
C HIS A 179 -4.89 -16.36 -1.52
N LEU A 180 -5.02 -17.14 -0.46
CA LEU A 180 -4.29 -16.92 0.79
C LEU A 180 -2.99 -17.73 0.67
N VAL A 181 -1.84 -17.06 0.80
CA VAL A 181 -0.55 -17.75 0.86
C VAL A 181 -0.49 -18.45 2.23
N ASP A 182 -0.43 -19.77 2.22
CA ASP A 182 -0.19 -20.62 3.39
C ASP A 182 1.25 -20.49 3.91
#